data_AF-A0AAP5WDM8-F1
#
_entry.id   AF-A0AAP5WDM8-F1
#
_cell.length_a   1.000
_cell.length_b   1.000
_cell.length_c   1.000
_cell.angle_alpha   90.00
_cell.angle_beta   90.00
_cell.angle_gamma   90.00
#
_symmetry.space_group_name_H-M   'P 1'
#
loop_
_entity.id
_entity.type
_entity.pdbx_description
1 polymer ?
#
loop_
_entity_poly.entity_id
_entity_poly.type
_entity_poly.pdbx_seq_one_letter_code
_entity_poly.pdbx_strand_id
1 'polypeptide(L)'
;MVNDLTYASVVLYDINAQNKAKLDRFIADGIREAFLISGIGDKDIKAYFEMAGNLEINAGFNRQVTGIMTNMILMAQYMNMVDPRKLVQVEMMEWFMETPQKQKGYIYAKEAIQKAFEIGLKIEVSAPELPENAYKVTKTWANFHNWDKYEDDQSLLTGNGTKYEQVKSELQANNKLLLEEFQNYLTQSEGLSKKVVTRHVGNAEFFIDEFLTYYTIATPLRSAAEAMEYFANWFPRKAAYSTTELKANATSIRKFIKFLQLAGEISQDTVEMAKEGIKEGMELGTEYLQMNDDWN
;
A
#
# COMPACT_ATOMS: atom_id res chain seq x y z
N MET A 1 -1.27 -4.28 -19.17
CA MET A 1 -0.57 -3.03 -18.80
C MET A 1 -1.51 -1.86 -19.02
N VAL A 2 -1.30 -0.74 -18.33
CA VAL A 2 -2.15 0.46 -18.43
C VAL A 2 -1.27 1.70 -18.45
N ASN A 3 -1.53 2.64 -19.35
CA ASN A 3 -0.86 3.93 -19.43
C ASN A 3 -1.29 4.84 -18.26
N ASP A 4 -0.37 5.56 -17.62
CA ASP A 4 -0.64 6.40 -16.45
C ASP A 4 -1.32 7.75 -16.78
N LEU A 5 -1.07 8.27 -17.99
CA LEU A 5 -1.67 9.50 -18.49
C LEU A 5 -3.10 9.26 -19.01
N THR A 6 -3.29 8.27 -19.87
CA THR A 6 -4.54 8.07 -20.61
C THR A 6 -5.37 6.89 -20.11
N TYR A 7 -4.82 6.02 -19.26
CA TYR A 7 -5.41 4.73 -18.88
C TYR A 7 -5.68 3.78 -20.05
N ALA A 8 -5.06 4.04 -21.20
CA ALA A 8 -5.05 3.11 -22.32
C ALA A 8 -4.50 1.76 -21.89
N SER A 9 -5.20 0.69 -22.23
CA SER A 9 -4.85 -0.66 -21.82
C SER A 9 -4.17 -1.40 -22.96
N VAL A 10 -3.14 -2.18 -22.61
CA VAL A 10 -2.51 -3.15 -23.52
C VAL A 10 -2.63 -4.52 -22.88
N VAL A 11 -3.30 -5.43 -23.58
CA VAL A 11 -3.57 -6.78 -23.10
C VAL A 11 -2.91 -7.78 -24.06
N LEU A 12 -1.99 -8.57 -23.51
CA LEU A 12 -1.25 -9.60 -24.24
C LEU A 12 -1.60 -10.97 -23.68
N TYR A 13 -1.79 -11.95 -24.56
CA TYR A 13 -2.07 -13.34 -24.21
C TYR A 13 -0.81 -14.20 -24.35
N ASP A 14 -0.68 -15.23 -23.49
CA ASP A 14 0.37 -16.25 -23.52
C ASP A 14 1.81 -15.70 -23.58
N ILE A 15 2.12 -14.69 -22.76
CA ILE A 15 3.51 -14.24 -22.57
C ILE A 15 4.22 -15.22 -21.63
N ASN A 16 5.26 -15.89 -22.14
CA ASN A 16 5.99 -16.93 -21.44
C ASN A 16 7.50 -16.82 -21.71
N ALA A 17 8.31 -17.70 -21.11
CA ALA A 17 9.77 -17.65 -21.22
C ALA A 17 10.28 -17.74 -22.67
N GLN A 18 9.54 -18.37 -23.58
CA GLN A 18 9.96 -18.59 -24.96
C GLN A 18 9.79 -17.35 -25.84
N ASN A 19 8.78 -16.52 -25.56
CA ASN A 19 8.47 -15.34 -26.37
C ASN A 19 8.83 -14.01 -25.68
N LYS A 20 9.34 -14.06 -24.44
CA LYS A 20 9.80 -12.88 -23.66
C LYS A 20 10.81 -12.00 -24.39
N ALA A 21 11.70 -12.58 -25.21
CA ALA A 21 12.69 -11.80 -25.99
C ALA A 21 12.06 -10.86 -27.04
N LYS A 22 10.76 -11.04 -27.35
CA LYS A 22 10.01 -10.21 -28.30
C LYS A 22 9.00 -9.31 -27.60
N LEU A 23 9.04 -9.24 -26.26
CA LEU A 23 8.02 -8.56 -25.46
C LEU A 23 7.90 -7.07 -25.83
N ASP A 24 9.01 -6.36 -26.01
CA ASP A 24 8.99 -4.93 -26.39
C ASP A 24 8.20 -4.70 -27.69
N ARG A 25 8.39 -5.60 -28.67
CA ARG A 25 7.64 -5.56 -29.93
C ARG A 25 6.15 -5.80 -29.69
N PHE A 26 5.79 -6.78 -28.88
CA PHE A 26 4.39 -7.09 -28.59
C PHE A 26 3.70 -5.95 -27.83
N ILE A 27 4.43 -5.29 -26.93
CA ILE A 27 3.97 -4.09 -26.24
C ILE A 27 3.73 -2.97 -27.25
N ALA A 28 4.69 -2.72 -28.16
CA ALA A 28 4.55 -1.71 -29.20
C ALA A 28 3.35 -1.99 -30.13
N ASP A 29 3.16 -3.25 -30.54
CA ASP A 29 2.01 -3.69 -31.33
C ASP A 29 0.70 -3.40 -30.56
N GLY A 30 0.65 -3.70 -29.27
CA GLY A 30 -0.50 -3.38 -28.41
C GLY A 30 -0.75 -1.88 -28.23
N ILE A 31 0.29 -1.07 -28.07
CA ILE A 31 0.16 0.40 -28.00
C ILE A 31 -0.41 0.94 -29.31
N ARG A 32 0.08 0.43 -30.45
CA ARG A 32 -0.45 0.78 -31.78
C ARG A 32 -1.94 0.47 -31.88
N GLU A 33 -2.36 -0.73 -31.49
CA GLU A 33 -3.78 -1.10 -31.49
C GLU A 33 -4.62 -0.19 -30.57
N ALA A 34 -4.13 0.16 -29.38
CA ALA A 34 -4.83 1.10 -28.50
C ALA A 34 -5.05 2.49 -29.14
N PHE A 35 -4.06 2.98 -29.90
CA PHE A 35 -4.19 4.24 -30.63
C PHE A 35 -5.15 4.11 -31.82
N LEU A 36 -5.12 3.00 -32.56
CA LEU A 36 -6.06 2.74 -33.66
C LEU A 36 -7.51 2.64 -33.14
N ILE A 37 -7.75 1.93 -32.03
CA ILE A 37 -9.04 1.87 -31.32
C ILE A 37 -9.56 3.28 -30.96
N SER A 38 -8.65 4.23 -30.72
CA SER A 38 -8.97 5.61 -30.37
C SER A 38 -9.11 6.54 -31.58
N GLY A 39 -9.00 6.01 -32.80
CA GLY A 39 -9.12 6.78 -34.05
C GLY A 39 -7.89 7.60 -34.41
N ILE A 40 -6.73 7.31 -33.82
CA ILE A 40 -5.48 8.01 -34.17
C ILE A 40 -4.93 7.44 -35.48
N GLY A 41 -4.57 8.33 -36.41
CA GLY A 41 -4.06 7.94 -37.73
C GLY A 41 -2.63 7.38 -37.69
N ASP A 42 -2.30 6.50 -38.63
CA ASP A 42 -0.97 5.85 -38.73
C ASP A 42 0.20 6.83 -38.75
N LYS A 43 0.01 8.01 -39.35
CA LYS A 43 1.02 9.08 -39.41
C LYS A 43 1.40 9.55 -38.00
N ASP A 44 0.41 9.79 -37.15
CA ASP A 44 0.63 10.32 -35.80
C ASP A 44 1.14 9.23 -34.85
N ILE A 45 0.68 7.99 -35.03
CA ILE A 45 1.24 6.82 -34.34
C ILE A 45 2.72 6.67 -34.66
N LYS A 46 3.10 6.81 -35.93
CA LYS A 46 4.51 6.74 -36.33
C LYS A 46 5.33 7.85 -35.68
N ALA A 47 4.84 9.09 -35.69
CA ALA A 47 5.49 10.22 -35.04
C ALA A 47 5.66 9.99 -33.52
N TYR A 48 4.68 9.37 -32.86
CA TYR A 48 4.79 8.97 -31.46
C TYR A 48 5.95 8.01 -31.22
N PHE A 49 6.07 6.93 -31.98
CA PHE A 49 7.15 5.97 -31.77
C PHE A 49 8.53 6.54 -32.15
N GLU A 50 8.60 7.40 -33.17
CA GLU A 50 9.82 8.13 -33.52
C GLU A 50 10.26 9.07 -32.37
N MET A 51 9.31 9.70 -31.67
CA MET A 51 9.58 10.56 -30.52
C MET A 51 9.93 9.77 -29.25
N ALA A 52 9.16 8.73 -28.93
CA ALA A 52 9.27 7.96 -27.69
C ALA A 52 10.58 7.15 -27.60
N GLY A 53 11.18 6.79 -28.73
CA GLY A 53 12.43 6.04 -28.76
C GLY A 53 12.24 4.58 -28.33
N ASN A 54 13.19 4.06 -27.56
CA ASN A 54 13.19 2.65 -27.14
C ASN A 54 12.24 2.42 -25.97
N LEU A 55 11.55 1.28 -25.99
CA LEU A 55 10.75 0.80 -24.85
C LEU A 55 11.67 0.20 -23.79
N GLU A 56 11.41 0.56 -22.53
CA GLU A 56 12.04 -0.04 -21.36
C GLU A 56 10.96 -0.68 -20.47
N ILE A 57 11.25 -1.87 -19.93
CA ILE A 57 10.33 -2.62 -19.08
C ILE A 57 10.86 -2.60 -17.65
N ASN A 58 10.16 -1.89 -16.77
CA ASN A 58 10.44 -1.80 -15.33
C ASN A 58 9.23 -2.21 -14.49
N ALA A 59 9.44 -2.40 -13.18
CA ALA A 59 8.35 -2.67 -12.24
C ALA A 59 7.37 -1.49 -12.18
N GLY A 60 6.06 -1.75 -12.01
CA GLY A 60 5.05 -0.69 -11.98
C GLY A 60 5.21 0.24 -10.77
N PHE A 61 5.36 1.55 -11.00
CA PHE A 61 5.62 2.53 -9.94
C PHE A 61 4.37 3.27 -9.45
N ASN A 62 3.29 3.29 -10.23
CA ASN A 62 2.08 4.04 -9.90
C ASN A 62 1.01 3.15 -9.24
N ARG A 63 0.79 3.34 -7.93
CA ARG A 63 -0.22 2.60 -7.14
C ARG A 63 -1.64 2.74 -7.68
N GLN A 64 -1.99 3.88 -8.30
CA GLN A 64 -3.32 4.05 -8.91
C GLN A 64 -3.48 3.18 -10.16
N VAL A 65 -2.47 3.19 -11.05
CA VAL A 65 -2.42 2.35 -12.25
C VAL A 65 -2.43 0.86 -11.86
N THR A 66 -1.74 0.51 -10.77
CA THR A 66 -1.77 -0.85 -10.20
C THR A 66 -3.19 -1.25 -9.81
N GLY A 67 -3.93 -0.40 -9.11
CA GLY A 67 -5.32 -0.67 -8.74
C GLY A 67 -6.26 -0.83 -9.94
N ILE A 68 -6.08 -0.02 -10.98
CA ILE A 68 -6.84 -0.13 -12.24
C ILE A 68 -6.53 -1.47 -12.92
N MET A 69 -5.26 -1.86 -13.03
CA MET A 69 -4.85 -3.15 -13.59
C MET A 69 -5.46 -4.32 -12.83
N THR A 70 -5.44 -4.29 -11.49
CA THR A 70 -6.07 -5.34 -10.68
C THR A 70 -7.57 -5.44 -10.96
N ASN A 71 -8.27 -4.30 -11.06
CA ASN A 71 -9.70 -4.31 -11.40
C ASN A 71 -9.94 -4.85 -12.80
N MET A 72 -9.14 -4.46 -13.80
CA MET A 72 -9.22 -4.99 -15.17
C MET A 72 -9.00 -6.50 -15.20
N ILE A 73 -8.03 -7.03 -14.45
CA ILE A 73 -7.82 -8.48 -14.32
C ILE A 73 -9.06 -9.17 -13.75
N LEU A 74 -9.65 -8.62 -12.69
CA LEU A 74 -10.88 -9.17 -12.11
C LEU A 74 -12.03 -9.14 -13.14
N MET A 75 -12.22 -8.03 -13.84
CA MET A 75 -13.24 -7.92 -14.89
C MET A 75 -13.02 -8.94 -16.01
N ALA A 76 -11.78 -9.14 -16.47
CA ALA A 76 -11.45 -10.15 -17.47
C ALA A 76 -11.70 -11.59 -17.01
N GLN A 77 -11.60 -11.90 -15.71
CA GLN A 77 -11.93 -13.25 -15.21
C GLN A 77 -13.41 -13.59 -15.36
N TYR A 78 -14.28 -12.58 -15.29
CA TYR A 78 -15.73 -12.76 -15.45
C TYR A 78 -16.20 -12.69 -16.90
N MET A 79 -15.38 -12.14 -17.78
CA MET A 79 -15.71 -11.95 -19.18
C MET A 79 -14.90 -12.89 -20.04
N ASN A 80 -15.57 -13.86 -20.67
CA ASN A 80 -14.94 -14.84 -21.56
C ASN A 80 -14.54 -14.23 -22.91
N MET A 81 -13.69 -13.20 -22.88
CA MET A 81 -13.28 -12.36 -24.02
C MET A 81 -11.85 -12.66 -24.49
N VAL A 82 -11.20 -13.68 -23.94
CA VAL A 82 -9.86 -14.08 -24.37
C VAL A 82 -9.99 -14.84 -25.70
N ASP A 83 -9.35 -14.32 -26.74
CA ASP A 83 -9.13 -15.05 -28.00
C ASP A 83 -7.75 -15.72 -27.97
N PRO A 84 -7.66 -17.04 -27.73
CA PRO A 84 -6.37 -17.73 -27.62
C PRO A 84 -5.59 -17.78 -28.96
N ARG A 85 -6.20 -17.35 -30.07
CA ARG A 85 -5.56 -17.30 -31.39
C ARG A 85 -4.82 -15.98 -31.64
N LYS A 86 -5.06 -14.96 -30.81
CA LYS A 86 -4.48 -13.62 -30.97
C LYS A 86 -3.51 -13.35 -29.83
N LEU A 87 -2.36 -12.75 -30.14
CA LEU A 87 -1.43 -12.30 -29.10
C LEU A 87 -1.93 -11.02 -28.43
N VAL A 88 -2.28 -10.02 -29.24
CA VAL A 88 -2.86 -8.75 -28.78
C VAL A 88 -4.37 -8.91 -28.69
N GLN A 89 -4.94 -8.70 -27.50
CA GLN A 89 -6.36 -8.92 -27.22
C GLN A 89 -7.17 -7.64 -27.49
N VAL A 90 -7.29 -7.26 -28.77
CA VAL A 90 -7.88 -5.99 -29.23
C VAL A 90 -9.31 -5.77 -28.70
N GLU A 91 -10.19 -6.77 -28.77
CA GLU A 91 -11.59 -6.65 -28.32
C GLU A 91 -11.67 -6.38 -26.80
N MET A 92 -10.81 -7.01 -26.02
CA MET A 92 -10.72 -6.77 -24.57
C MET A 92 -10.13 -5.39 -24.27
N MET A 93 -9.11 -4.96 -25.02
CA MET A 93 -8.54 -3.62 -24.90
C MET A 93 -9.58 -2.54 -25.19
N GLU A 94 -10.37 -2.72 -26.25
CA GLU A 94 -11.45 -1.80 -26.61
C GLU A 94 -12.47 -1.67 -25.48
N TRP A 95 -12.94 -2.79 -24.93
CA TRP A 95 -13.88 -2.79 -23.82
C TRP A 95 -13.32 -2.08 -22.57
N PHE A 96 -12.06 -2.35 -22.22
CA PHE A 96 -11.41 -1.67 -21.09
C PHE A 96 -11.30 -0.17 -21.33
N MET A 97 -11.04 0.25 -22.57
CA MET A 97 -10.91 1.65 -22.94
C MET A 97 -12.26 2.40 -23.00
N GLU A 98 -13.36 1.66 -23.12
CA GLU A 98 -14.74 2.14 -22.97
C GLU A 98 -15.26 2.08 -21.53
N THR A 99 -14.47 1.59 -20.58
CA THR A 99 -14.83 1.57 -19.16
C THR A 99 -14.33 2.85 -18.47
N PRO A 100 -15.22 3.72 -17.95
CA PRO A 100 -14.83 5.00 -17.39
C PRO A 100 -14.07 4.84 -16.06
N GLN A 101 -12.95 5.54 -15.92
CA GLN A 101 -12.11 5.46 -14.73
C GLN A 101 -12.42 6.61 -13.76
N LYS A 102 -12.97 6.28 -12.59
CA LYS A 102 -13.36 7.26 -11.55
C LYS A 102 -12.18 8.15 -11.10
N GLN A 103 -10.97 7.62 -11.13
CA GLN A 103 -9.76 8.26 -10.60
C GLN A 103 -9.38 9.57 -11.34
N LYS A 104 -9.84 9.77 -12.59
CA LYS A 104 -9.76 11.04 -13.33
C LYS A 104 -11.13 11.58 -13.73
N GLY A 105 -12.13 11.48 -12.85
CA GLY A 105 -13.44 12.07 -13.10
C GLY A 105 -14.25 11.35 -14.17
N TYR A 106 -14.17 10.01 -14.23
CA TYR A 106 -14.89 9.17 -15.19
C TYR A 106 -14.48 9.39 -16.65
N ILE A 107 -13.20 9.67 -16.88
CA ILE A 107 -12.63 9.76 -18.22
C ILE A 107 -12.57 8.37 -18.88
N TYR A 108 -12.87 8.34 -20.17
CA TYR A 108 -12.65 7.21 -21.06
C TYR A 108 -11.25 7.27 -21.68
N ALA A 109 -10.59 6.13 -21.82
CA ALA A 109 -9.23 6.09 -22.34
C ALA A 109 -9.16 6.55 -23.82
N LYS A 110 -10.19 6.23 -24.62
CA LYS A 110 -10.32 6.69 -26.01
C LYS A 110 -10.25 8.23 -26.09
N GLU A 111 -11.08 8.92 -25.30
CA GLU A 111 -11.11 10.39 -25.24
C GLU A 111 -9.79 10.97 -24.70
N ALA A 112 -9.17 10.32 -23.71
CA ALA A 112 -7.91 10.76 -23.14
C ALA A 112 -6.77 10.69 -24.15
N ILE A 113 -6.71 9.63 -24.96
CA ILE A 113 -5.74 9.51 -26.07
C ILE A 113 -5.96 10.63 -27.08
N GLN A 114 -7.20 10.83 -27.54
CA GLN A 114 -7.51 11.87 -28.52
C GLN A 114 -7.04 13.25 -28.05
N LYS A 115 -7.41 13.64 -26.82
CA LYS A 115 -6.96 14.89 -26.21
C LYS A 115 -5.44 14.99 -26.10
N ALA A 116 -4.75 13.88 -25.78
CA ALA A 116 -3.29 13.86 -25.69
C ALA A 116 -2.61 14.09 -27.05
N PHE A 117 -3.21 13.62 -28.15
CA PHE A 117 -2.70 13.89 -29.50
C PHE A 117 -3.07 15.30 -30.00
N GLU A 118 -4.19 15.88 -29.56
CA GLU A 118 -4.61 17.26 -29.90
C GLU A 118 -3.66 18.33 -29.33
N ILE A 119 -3.17 18.15 -28.10
CA ILE A 119 -2.28 19.12 -27.43
C ILE A 119 -0.82 19.06 -27.90
N GLY A 120 -0.52 18.20 -28.88
CA GLY A 120 0.83 17.90 -29.35
C GLY A 120 1.52 16.85 -28.49
N LEU A 121 2.20 15.92 -29.17
CA LEU A 121 2.95 14.84 -28.52
C LEU A 121 4.10 15.43 -27.70
N LYS A 122 4.10 15.13 -26.39
CA LYS A 122 5.20 15.42 -25.48
C LYS A 122 5.50 14.20 -24.62
N ILE A 123 6.78 13.95 -24.38
CA ILE A 123 7.20 12.98 -23.37
C ILE A 123 7.02 13.66 -22.02
N GLU A 124 6.00 13.23 -21.28
CA GLU A 124 5.88 13.60 -19.87
C GLU A 124 6.94 12.84 -19.08
N VAL A 125 7.66 13.55 -18.21
CA VAL A 125 8.44 12.88 -17.17
C VAL A 125 7.40 12.28 -16.23
N SER A 126 7.19 10.96 -16.29
CA SER A 126 6.37 10.25 -15.32
C SER A 126 6.77 10.68 -13.92
N ALA A 127 5.79 10.80 -13.01
CA ALA A 127 6.00 11.20 -11.62
C ALA A 127 7.31 10.56 -11.11
N PRO A 128 8.23 11.36 -10.53
CA PRO A 128 9.59 10.92 -10.30
C PRO A 128 9.53 9.55 -9.63
N GLU A 129 10.33 8.60 -10.15
CA GLU A 129 10.74 7.45 -9.36
C GLU A 129 10.95 7.97 -7.95
N LEU A 130 10.19 7.45 -6.98
CA LEU A 130 10.44 7.81 -5.59
C LEU A 130 11.94 7.57 -5.41
N PRO A 131 12.74 8.63 -5.22
CA PRO A 131 14.17 8.47 -5.29
C PRO A 131 14.53 7.41 -4.27
N GLU A 132 15.48 6.55 -4.64
CA GLU A 132 16.13 5.58 -3.77
C GLU A 132 16.90 6.23 -2.60
N ASN A 133 16.53 7.46 -2.24
CA ASN A 133 16.89 8.11 -1.00
C ASN A 133 16.19 7.34 0.12
N ALA A 134 16.84 6.27 0.59
CA ALA A 134 16.52 5.62 1.83
C ALA A 134 16.27 6.71 2.88
N TYR A 135 15.02 6.87 3.29
CA TYR A 135 14.64 7.85 4.30
C TYR A 135 15.55 7.66 5.50
N LYS A 136 16.31 8.70 5.86
CA LYS A 136 17.26 8.63 6.96
C LYS A 136 16.54 8.95 8.25
N VAL A 137 16.31 7.90 9.04
CA VAL A 137 15.69 8.03 10.36
C VAL A 137 16.59 8.86 11.28
N THR A 138 16.02 9.94 11.82
CA THR A 138 16.65 10.73 12.87
C THR A 138 16.19 10.22 14.22
N LYS A 139 17.02 9.40 14.88
CA LYS A 139 16.71 8.88 16.21
C LYS A 139 16.85 9.97 17.28
N THR A 140 15.72 10.38 17.84
CA THR A 140 15.65 11.35 18.94
C THR A 140 15.14 10.72 20.25
N TRP A 141 14.53 9.53 20.17
CA TRP A 141 14.07 8.77 21.33
C TRP A 141 15.24 8.04 22.01
N ALA A 142 15.09 7.81 23.30
CA ALA A 142 15.98 6.99 24.11
C ALA A 142 15.82 5.49 23.80
N ASN A 143 16.86 4.71 24.08
CA ASN A 143 16.86 3.26 23.90
C ASN A 143 15.73 2.59 24.70
N PHE A 144 14.86 1.84 24.02
CA PHE A 144 13.73 1.16 24.64
C PHE A 144 14.12 0.07 25.65
N HIS A 145 15.32 -0.49 25.56
CA HIS A 145 15.83 -1.45 26.55
C HIS A 145 15.94 -0.89 27.98
N ASN A 146 15.87 0.45 28.14
CA ASN A 146 15.79 1.08 29.47
C ASN A 146 14.52 0.69 30.26
N TRP A 147 13.49 0.21 29.57
CA TRP A 147 12.21 -0.19 30.16
C TRP A 147 12.00 -1.71 30.25
N ASP A 148 12.89 -2.55 29.71
CA ASP A 148 12.73 -4.03 29.72
C ASP A 148 12.50 -4.60 31.13
N LYS A 149 13.13 -3.98 32.13
CA LYS A 149 12.97 -4.35 33.54
C LYS A 149 11.53 -4.23 34.08
N TYR A 150 10.65 -3.56 33.35
CA TYR A 150 9.26 -3.30 33.74
C TYR A 150 8.25 -4.23 33.07
N GLU A 151 8.62 -4.97 32.01
CA GLU A 151 7.70 -5.81 31.23
C GLU A 151 7.05 -6.92 32.06
N ASP A 152 7.80 -7.49 33.01
CA ASP A 152 7.33 -8.55 33.92
C ASP A 152 7.34 -8.11 35.39
N ASP A 153 7.51 -6.81 35.67
CA ASP A 153 7.60 -6.29 37.05
C ASP A 153 6.21 -6.19 37.69
N GLN A 154 5.78 -7.29 38.31
CA GLN A 154 4.53 -7.36 39.08
C GLN A 154 4.44 -6.30 40.19
N SER A 155 5.58 -5.75 40.67
CA SER A 155 5.55 -4.68 41.68
C SER A 155 4.90 -3.40 41.17
N LEU A 156 4.87 -3.17 39.85
CA LEU A 156 4.20 -2.03 39.23
C LEU A 156 2.69 -2.05 39.48
N LEU A 157 2.11 -3.24 39.60
CA LEU A 157 0.67 -3.45 39.81
C LEU A 157 0.31 -3.50 41.30
N THR A 158 1.27 -3.27 42.19
CA THR A 158 1.05 -3.26 43.65
C THR A 158 0.91 -1.83 44.18
N GLY A 159 0.26 -1.69 45.34
CA GLY A 159 0.03 -0.38 45.97
C GLY A 159 -1.08 0.42 45.28
N ASN A 160 -0.88 1.73 45.13
CA ASN A 160 -1.88 2.67 44.59
C ASN A 160 -1.68 2.98 43.08
N GLY A 161 -0.82 2.23 42.38
CA GLY A 161 -0.55 2.43 40.94
C GLY A 161 0.34 3.62 40.58
N THR A 162 0.83 4.42 41.53
CA THR A 162 1.64 5.62 41.21
C THR A 162 2.93 5.29 40.43
N LYS A 163 3.61 4.19 40.77
CA LYS A 163 4.82 3.77 40.05
C LYS A 163 4.51 3.37 38.60
N TYR A 164 3.39 2.68 38.37
CA TYR A 164 2.93 2.31 37.04
C TYR A 164 2.69 3.54 36.17
N GLU A 165 1.89 4.48 36.66
CA GLU A 165 1.56 5.71 35.93
C GLU A 165 2.78 6.57 35.62
N GLN A 166 3.73 6.65 36.56
CA GLN A 166 4.99 7.36 36.33
C GLN A 166 5.79 6.70 35.20
N VAL A 167 6.03 5.40 35.27
CA VAL A 167 6.83 4.68 34.27
C VAL A 167 6.13 4.67 32.90
N LYS A 168 4.80 4.50 32.87
CA LYS A 168 3.98 4.63 31.67
C LYS A 168 4.15 6.02 31.05
N SER A 169 4.03 7.07 31.83
CA SER A 169 4.20 8.46 31.34
C SER A 169 5.60 8.72 30.78
N GLU A 170 6.64 8.18 31.42
CA GLU A 170 8.03 8.27 30.93
C GLU A 170 8.20 7.54 29.59
N LEU A 171 7.62 6.34 29.44
CA LEU A 171 7.64 5.60 28.18
C LEU A 171 6.86 6.33 27.08
N GLN A 172 5.65 6.84 27.38
CA GLN A 172 4.81 7.59 26.44
C GLN A 172 5.50 8.86 25.94
N ALA A 173 6.23 9.56 26.82
CA ALA A 173 7.03 10.71 26.42
C ALA A 173 8.13 10.32 25.40
N ASN A 174 8.74 9.13 25.57
CA ASN A 174 9.71 8.60 24.62
C ASN A 174 9.05 8.13 23.31
N ASN A 175 7.90 7.47 23.40
CA ASN A 175 7.11 7.02 22.24
C ASN A 175 6.68 8.19 21.36
N LYS A 176 6.36 9.34 21.95
CA LYS A 176 6.04 10.56 21.19
C LYS A 176 7.17 10.97 20.24
N LEU A 177 8.42 10.89 20.66
CA LEU A 177 9.59 11.21 19.82
C LEU A 177 9.73 10.23 18.65
N LEU A 178 9.50 8.95 18.90
CA LEU A 178 9.43 7.91 17.86
C LEU A 178 8.28 8.17 16.85
N LEU A 179 7.11 8.55 17.35
CA LEU A 179 5.92 8.82 16.54
C LEU A 179 6.05 10.11 15.69
N GLU A 180 6.74 11.13 16.20
CA GLU A 180 7.10 12.33 15.44
C GLU A 180 7.98 11.97 14.23
N GLU A 181 8.95 11.07 14.41
CA GLU A 181 9.79 10.61 13.31
C GLU A 181 9.06 9.65 12.37
N PHE A 182 8.14 8.83 12.89
CA PHE A 182 7.24 8.03 12.05
C PHE A 182 6.35 8.93 11.17
N GLN A 183 5.85 10.04 11.72
CA GLN A 183 5.09 11.04 10.97
C GLN A 183 5.92 11.64 9.81
N ASN A 184 7.19 11.95 10.07
CA ASN A 184 8.12 12.44 9.06
C ASN A 184 8.34 11.40 7.96
N TYR A 185 8.58 10.14 8.33
CA TYR A 185 8.71 9.02 7.39
C TYR A 185 7.48 8.90 6.48
N LEU A 186 6.27 8.89 7.05
CA LEU A 186 5.04 8.76 6.26
C LEU A 186 4.79 9.94 5.31
N THR A 187 5.22 11.14 5.72
CA THR A 187 5.04 12.36 4.92
C THR A 187 6.08 12.45 3.80
N GLN A 188 7.35 12.23 4.13
CA GLN A 188 8.48 12.52 3.25
C GLN A 188 8.85 11.32 2.37
N SER A 189 8.75 10.09 2.88
CA SER A 189 9.11 8.87 2.16
C SER A 189 7.91 8.23 1.46
N GLU A 190 6.77 8.11 2.15
CA GLU A 190 5.57 7.50 1.57
C GLU A 190 4.66 8.52 0.85
N GLY A 191 4.95 9.83 0.96
CA GLY A 191 4.21 10.89 0.26
C GLY A 191 2.72 10.97 0.62
N LEU A 192 2.35 10.57 1.84
CA LEU A 192 0.94 10.47 2.25
C LEU A 192 0.37 11.85 2.62
N SER A 193 -0.95 12.02 2.40
CA SER A 193 -1.64 13.25 2.79
C SER A 193 -1.72 13.39 4.31
N LYS A 194 -1.76 14.64 4.81
CA LYS A 194 -1.85 14.95 6.26
C LYS A 194 -2.94 14.14 6.97
N LYS A 195 -4.14 14.04 6.40
CA LYS A 195 -5.25 13.26 6.96
C LYS A 195 -4.90 11.78 7.14
N VAL A 196 -4.23 11.19 6.15
CA VAL A 196 -3.82 9.78 6.17
C VAL A 196 -2.67 9.56 7.15
N VAL A 197 -1.70 10.48 7.19
CA VAL A 197 -0.60 10.48 8.15
C VAL A 197 -1.13 10.53 9.58
N THR A 198 -2.00 11.48 9.90
CA THR A 198 -2.61 11.61 11.25
C THR A 198 -3.30 10.32 11.68
N ARG A 199 -4.05 9.68 10.78
CA ARG A 199 -4.70 8.39 11.08
C ARG A 199 -3.68 7.28 11.37
N HIS A 200 -2.62 7.17 10.57
CA HIS A 200 -1.61 6.13 10.77
C HIS A 200 -0.81 6.34 12.06
N VAL A 201 -0.42 7.58 12.36
CA VAL A 201 0.27 7.92 13.61
C VAL A 201 -0.63 7.65 14.82
N GLY A 202 -1.88 8.12 14.80
CA GLY A 202 -2.82 7.89 15.90
C GLY A 202 -3.14 6.41 16.14
N ASN A 203 -3.22 5.59 15.09
CA ASN A 203 -3.38 4.14 15.25
C ASN A 203 -2.13 3.47 15.86
N ALA A 204 -0.93 3.93 15.48
CA ALA A 204 0.32 3.43 16.06
C ALA A 204 0.47 3.85 17.52
N GLU A 205 0.17 5.12 17.83
CA GLU A 205 0.10 5.67 19.18
C GLU A 205 -0.86 4.86 20.04
N PHE A 206 -2.10 4.65 19.60
CA PHE A 206 -3.07 3.85 20.33
C PHE A 206 -2.58 2.41 20.60
N PHE A 207 -1.88 1.80 19.64
CA PHE A 207 -1.32 0.47 19.84
C PHE A 207 -0.20 0.46 20.90
N ILE A 208 0.77 1.36 20.82
CA ILE A 208 1.93 1.35 21.72
C ILE A 208 1.68 2.01 23.08
N ASP A 209 0.80 3.01 23.15
CA ASP A 209 0.55 3.78 24.36
C ASP A 209 -0.69 3.31 25.12
N GLU A 210 -1.68 2.71 24.46
CA GLU A 210 -2.86 2.17 25.14
C GLU A 210 -2.77 0.66 25.29
N PHE A 211 -2.56 -0.09 24.21
CA PHE A 211 -2.59 -1.55 24.29
C PHE A 211 -1.34 -2.16 24.93
N LEU A 212 -0.13 -1.82 24.45
CA LEU A 212 1.11 -2.38 25.00
C LEU A 212 1.35 -1.94 26.46
N THR A 213 0.70 -0.85 26.89
CA THR A 213 0.71 -0.41 28.29
C THR A 213 -0.61 -0.66 29.03
N TYR A 214 -1.42 -1.62 28.60
CA TYR A 214 -2.72 -1.89 29.24
C TYR A 214 -2.59 -2.83 30.45
N TYR A 215 -1.81 -3.90 30.32
CA TYR A 215 -1.66 -4.95 31.35
C TYR A 215 -0.27 -4.95 32.00
N THR A 216 0.71 -4.32 31.36
CA THR A 216 2.10 -4.20 31.81
C THR A 216 2.74 -2.97 31.14
N ILE A 217 4.05 -2.75 31.27
CA ILE A 217 4.80 -1.75 30.51
C ILE A 217 5.64 -2.45 29.44
N ALA A 218 5.03 -2.72 28.28
CA ALA A 218 5.74 -3.23 27.11
C ALA A 218 6.15 -2.08 26.18
N THR A 219 7.34 -2.18 25.58
CA THR A 219 7.87 -1.15 24.67
C THR A 219 7.46 -1.42 23.22
N PRO A 220 7.62 -0.46 22.28
CA PRO A 220 7.36 -0.70 20.87
C PRO A 220 8.14 -1.88 20.26
N LEU A 221 9.23 -2.34 20.88
CA LEU A 221 9.97 -3.54 20.43
C LEU A 221 9.11 -4.82 20.52
N ARG A 222 8.10 -4.83 21.40
CA ARG A 222 7.14 -5.93 21.57
C ARG A 222 6.05 -5.96 20.51
N SER A 223 5.97 -4.94 19.64
CA SER A 223 4.94 -4.80 18.61
C SER A 223 4.70 -6.07 17.80
N ALA A 224 5.75 -6.80 17.43
CA ALA A 224 5.63 -8.02 16.63
C ALA A 224 5.00 -9.18 17.40
N ALA A 225 5.43 -9.39 18.65
CA ALA A 225 4.94 -10.48 19.49
C ALA A 225 3.48 -10.27 19.92
N GLU A 226 3.10 -9.02 20.15
CA GLU A 226 1.76 -8.67 20.67
C GLU A 226 0.73 -8.40 19.56
N ALA A 227 1.15 -8.33 18.29
CA ALA A 227 0.25 -7.99 17.19
C ALA A 227 -0.90 -8.99 17.02
N MET A 228 -0.65 -10.29 17.21
CA MET A 228 -1.69 -11.31 17.08
C MET A 228 -2.80 -11.10 18.12
N GLU A 229 -2.46 -11.02 19.40
CA GLU A 229 -3.44 -10.83 20.49
C GLU A 229 -4.20 -9.51 20.33
N TYR A 230 -3.50 -8.46 19.90
CA TYR A 230 -4.14 -7.17 19.62
C TYR A 230 -5.24 -7.28 18.57
N PHE A 231 -4.95 -7.91 17.43
CA PHE A 231 -5.89 -8.00 16.32
C PHE A 231 -6.94 -9.11 16.51
N ALA A 232 -6.61 -10.20 17.18
CA ALA A 232 -7.51 -11.32 17.42
C ALA A 232 -8.60 -10.98 18.45
N ASN A 233 -8.25 -10.21 19.48
CA ASN A 233 -9.09 -10.09 20.66
C ASN A 233 -9.18 -8.64 21.16
N TRP A 234 -8.07 -8.03 21.57
CA TRP A 234 -8.13 -6.78 22.32
C TRP A 234 -8.77 -5.65 21.52
N PHE A 235 -8.31 -5.39 20.30
CA PHE A 235 -8.83 -4.31 19.46
C PHE A 235 -10.27 -4.55 19.01
N PRO A 236 -10.65 -5.73 18.46
CA PRO A 236 -12.05 -6.04 18.15
C PRO A 236 -13.02 -5.87 19.32
N ARG A 237 -12.61 -6.24 20.53
CA ARG A 237 -13.48 -6.19 21.70
C ARG A 237 -13.55 -4.81 22.35
N LYS A 238 -12.47 -4.04 22.29
CA LYS A 238 -12.32 -2.79 23.07
C LYS A 238 -12.52 -1.52 22.26
N ALA A 239 -12.21 -1.53 20.96
CA ALA A 239 -12.04 -0.29 20.22
C ALA A 239 -12.50 -0.32 18.76
N ALA A 240 -12.53 -1.48 18.10
CA ALA A 240 -13.02 -1.59 16.73
C ALA A 240 -14.55 -1.73 16.71
N TYR A 241 -15.21 -0.99 15.82
CA TYR A 241 -16.65 -1.08 15.59
C TYR A 241 -17.01 -1.75 14.27
N SER A 242 -16.00 -2.10 13.45
CA SER A 242 -16.22 -2.79 12.18
C SER A 242 -14.96 -3.48 11.68
N THR A 243 -15.16 -4.45 10.79
CA THR A 243 -14.07 -5.10 10.05
C THR A 243 -13.28 -4.11 9.18
N THR A 244 -13.88 -2.99 8.79
CA THR A 244 -13.20 -1.92 8.03
C THR A 244 -12.21 -1.16 8.89
N GLU A 245 -12.59 -0.84 10.13
CA GLU A 245 -11.68 -0.20 11.10
C GLU A 245 -10.53 -1.13 11.49
N LEU A 246 -10.83 -2.41 11.72
CA LEU A 246 -9.85 -3.45 11.97
C LEU A 246 -8.78 -3.50 10.86
N LYS A 247 -9.21 -3.56 9.58
CA LYS A 247 -8.31 -3.55 8.40
C LYS A 247 -7.49 -2.26 8.28
N ALA A 248 -8.10 -1.11 8.57
CA ALA A 248 -7.42 0.18 8.52
C ALA A 248 -6.35 0.31 9.62
N ASN A 249 -6.64 -0.19 10.83
CA ASN A 249 -5.69 -0.24 11.93
C ASN A 249 -4.51 -1.16 11.60
N ALA A 250 -4.76 -2.40 11.16
CA ALA A 250 -3.69 -3.32 10.74
C ALA A 250 -2.79 -2.78 9.64
N THR A 251 -3.34 -2.01 8.70
CA THR A 251 -2.52 -1.32 7.68
C THR A 251 -1.59 -0.27 8.29
N SER A 252 -2.05 0.42 9.34
CA SER A 252 -1.24 1.40 10.08
C SER A 252 -0.11 0.72 10.85
N ILE A 253 -0.43 -0.37 11.56
CA ILE A 253 0.55 -1.12 12.36
C ILE A 253 1.61 -1.79 11.47
N ARG A 254 1.24 -2.34 10.31
CA ARG A 254 2.22 -2.82 9.31
C ARG A 254 3.21 -1.73 8.87
N LYS A 255 2.72 -0.50 8.65
CA LYS A 255 3.59 0.63 8.29
C LYS A 255 4.51 1.02 9.45
N PHE A 256 3.98 1.02 10.67
CA PHE A 256 4.76 1.32 11.87
C PHE A 256 5.87 0.29 12.11
N ILE A 257 5.57 -1.00 12.01
CA ILE A 257 6.57 -2.09 12.10
C ILE A 257 7.66 -1.94 11.04
N LYS A 258 7.29 -1.65 9.78
CA LYS A 258 8.27 -1.38 8.73
C LYS A 258 9.16 -0.17 9.08
N PHE A 259 8.59 0.86 9.69
CA PHE A 259 9.36 2.00 10.17
C PHE A 259 10.32 1.64 11.31
N LEU A 260 9.89 0.82 12.29
CA LEU A 260 10.76 0.32 13.35
C LEU A 260 11.97 -0.45 12.77
N GLN A 261 11.74 -1.23 11.73
CA GLN A 261 12.81 -1.93 11.02
C GLN A 261 13.75 -0.96 10.32
N LEU A 262 13.21 0.04 9.61
CA LEU A 262 14.00 1.07 8.94
C LEU A 262 14.85 1.87 9.95
N ALA A 263 14.30 2.11 11.14
CA ALA A 263 15.01 2.70 12.25
C ALA A 263 16.06 1.75 12.86
N GLY A 264 16.06 0.46 12.53
CA GLY A 264 16.95 -0.53 13.14
C GLY A 264 16.60 -0.84 14.59
N GLU A 265 15.34 -0.63 15.00
CA GLU A 265 14.81 -1.05 16.31
C GLU A 265 14.47 -2.55 16.32
N ILE A 266 14.09 -3.10 15.17
CA ILE A 266 13.75 -4.52 15.01
C ILE A 266 14.38 -5.13 13.75
N SER A 267 14.55 -6.45 13.75
CA SER A 267 15.09 -7.21 12.63
C SER A 267 14.07 -7.48 11.52
N GLN A 268 14.52 -7.89 10.34
CA GLN A 268 13.63 -8.36 9.27
C GLN A 268 12.82 -9.60 9.70
N ASP A 269 13.42 -10.53 10.45
CA ASP A 269 12.72 -11.72 10.94
C ASP A 269 11.58 -11.34 11.88
N THR A 270 11.80 -10.32 12.72
CA THR A 270 10.76 -9.73 13.58
C THR A 270 9.63 -9.10 12.76
N VAL A 271 9.93 -8.49 11.61
CA VAL A 271 8.90 -7.97 10.69
C VAL A 271 8.06 -9.10 10.08
N GLU A 272 8.68 -10.19 9.66
CA GLU A 272 7.93 -11.34 9.12
C GLU A 272 7.05 -12.01 10.18
N MET A 273 7.57 -12.17 11.40
CA MET A 273 6.78 -12.62 12.55
C MET A 273 5.54 -11.73 12.76
N ALA A 274 5.74 -10.41 12.74
CA ALA A 274 4.63 -9.47 12.91
C ALA A 274 3.62 -9.55 11.76
N LYS A 275 4.06 -9.77 10.52
CA LYS A 275 3.14 -9.94 9.37
C LYS A 275 2.24 -11.15 9.54
N GLU A 276 2.80 -12.28 9.98
CA GLU A 276 1.99 -13.48 10.23
C GLU A 276 1.06 -13.28 11.43
N GLY A 277 1.55 -12.74 12.54
CA GLY A 277 0.72 -12.44 13.71
C GLY A 277 -0.44 -11.48 13.40
N ILE A 278 -0.18 -10.44 12.59
CA ILE A 278 -1.25 -9.55 12.11
C ILE A 278 -2.23 -10.30 11.22
N LYS A 279 -1.76 -11.19 10.33
CA LYS A 279 -2.64 -11.95 9.44
C LYS A 279 -3.57 -12.87 10.23
N GLU A 280 -3.01 -13.72 11.10
CA GLU A 280 -3.79 -14.63 11.95
C GLU A 280 -4.73 -13.85 12.89
N GLY A 281 -4.23 -12.79 13.53
CA GLY A 281 -5.06 -11.95 14.39
C GLY A 281 -6.21 -11.27 13.64
N MET A 282 -5.98 -10.80 12.41
CA MET A 282 -7.03 -10.21 11.58
C MET A 282 -8.12 -11.20 11.20
N GLU A 283 -7.79 -12.47 10.95
CA GLU A 283 -8.75 -13.52 10.64
C GLU A 283 -9.69 -13.74 11.84
N LEU A 284 -9.13 -14.01 13.02
CA LEU A 284 -9.89 -14.21 14.26
C LEU A 284 -10.69 -12.96 14.67
N GLY A 285 -10.10 -11.78 14.58
CA GLY A 285 -10.78 -10.53 14.91
C GLY A 285 -11.93 -10.20 13.97
N THR A 286 -11.82 -10.59 12.69
CA THR A 286 -12.91 -10.43 11.72
C THR A 286 -14.08 -11.35 12.07
N GLU A 287 -13.81 -12.61 12.41
CA GLU A 287 -14.84 -13.56 12.85
C GLU A 287 -15.57 -13.04 14.11
N TYR A 288 -14.82 -12.53 15.10
CA TYR A 288 -15.41 -11.95 16.31
C TYR A 288 -16.37 -10.80 16.01
N LEU A 289 -15.99 -9.87 15.12
CA LEU A 289 -16.84 -8.73 14.77
C LEU A 289 -18.07 -9.15 13.98
N GLN A 290 -17.92 -10.08 13.03
CA GLN A 290 -19.03 -10.59 12.24
C GLN A 290 -20.05 -11.34 13.11
N MET A 291 -19.58 -12.17 14.05
CA MET A 291 -20.48 -12.82 14.99
C MET A 291 -21.29 -11.79 15.78
N ASN A 292 -20.65 -10.76 16.34
CA ASN A 292 -21.37 -9.74 17.12
C ASN A 292 -22.32 -8.86 16.30
N ASP A 293 -22.04 -8.64 15.01
CA ASP A 293 -22.96 -7.94 14.11
C ASP A 293 -24.21 -8.77 13.83
N ASP A 294 -24.10 -10.10 13.75
CA ASP A 294 -25.24 -11.01 13.49
C ASP A 294 -26.21 -11.15 14.69
N TRP A 295 -25.81 -10.72 15.89
CA TRP A 295 -26.64 -10.76 17.11
C TRP A 295 -27.34 -9.43 17.47
N ASN A 296 -27.07 -8.35 16.72
CA ASN A 296 -27.64 -7.00 16.95
C ASN A 296 -28.63 -6.60 15.84
#